data_AF-A0A7J8QK23-F1
#
_entry.id   AF-A0A7J8QK23-F1
#
_cell.length_a   1.000
_cell.length_b   1.000
_cell.length_c   1.000
_cell.angle_alpha   90.00
_cell.angle_beta   90.00
_cell.angle_gamma   90.00
#
_symmetry.space_group_name_H-M   'P 1'
#
loop_
_entity.id
_entity.type
_entity.pdbx_description
1 polymer ?
#
loop_
_entity_poly.entity_id
_entity_poly.type
_entity_poly.pdbx_seq_one_letter_code
_entity_poly.pdbx_strand_id
1 'polypeptide(L)'
;MGKLWLICIASISILLPFLCNAFSPESPTDRRVLVLLDDFAIKSSHSLYFNALKSRGFDLEFKLADDPKIALQRYGQYLYDALILFCPSVERFGGSIDVAAIVNFVDSGHDLIVAADVNASDLIREVGTECGVDFDEDPSAMVIDHIGYAVSGTEGDHTLIASDDFIKSDVILGGKRIEVSINVSQHCYSYPLI
;
A
#
# COMPACT_ATOMS: atom_id res chain seq x y z
N MET A 1 -25.58 -43.75 22.26
CA MET A 1 -25.27 -42.80 21.16
C MET A 1 -25.24 -41.33 21.59
N GLY A 2 -26.08 -40.86 22.55
CA GLY A 2 -26.11 -39.42 22.92
C GLY A 2 -24.87 -38.86 23.65
N LYS A 3 -24.13 -39.67 24.41
CA LYS A 3 -22.97 -39.19 25.20
C LYS A 3 -21.77 -38.78 24.33
N LEU A 4 -21.58 -39.38 23.16
CA LEU A 4 -20.47 -39.03 22.26
C LEU A 4 -20.69 -37.67 21.58
N TRP A 5 -21.95 -37.36 21.24
CA TRP A 5 -22.33 -36.08 20.63
C TRP A 5 -22.15 -34.89 21.58
N LEU A 6 -22.49 -35.08 22.86
CA LEU A 6 -22.26 -34.08 23.93
C LEU A 6 -20.77 -33.76 24.13
N ILE A 7 -19.90 -34.78 24.02
CA ILE A 7 -18.44 -34.60 24.14
C ILE A 7 -17.89 -33.83 22.92
N CYS A 8 -18.37 -34.11 21.71
CA CYS A 8 -17.97 -33.38 20.50
C CYS A 8 -18.43 -31.91 20.52
N ILE A 9 -19.63 -31.62 21.02
CA ILE A 9 -20.13 -30.23 21.12
C ILE A 9 -19.32 -29.45 22.15
N ALA A 10 -18.99 -30.08 23.29
CA ALA A 10 -18.16 -29.47 24.32
C ALA A 10 -16.73 -29.22 23.85
N SER A 11 -16.11 -30.16 23.12
CA SER A 11 -14.77 -29.97 22.56
C SER A 11 -14.73 -28.88 21.49
N ILE A 12 -15.72 -28.83 20.59
CA ILE A 12 -15.84 -27.76 19.58
C ILE A 12 -16.04 -26.39 20.26
N SER A 13 -16.89 -26.30 21.30
CA SER A 13 -17.13 -25.05 22.03
C SER A 13 -15.91 -24.55 22.80
N ILE A 14 -15.01 -25.44 23.24
CA ILE A 14 -13.75 -25.09 23.91
C ILE A 14 -12.65 -24.70 22.90
N LEU A 15 -12.64 -25.31 21.71
CA LEU A 15 -11.68 -25.00 20.64
C LEU A 15 -12.03 -23.73 19.84
N LEU A 16 -13.32 -23.38 19.73
CA LEU A 16 -13.78 -22.19 19.00
C LEU A 16 -13.16 -20.87 19.49
N PRO A 17 -13.08 -20.57 20.81
CA PRO A 17 -12.47 -19.33 21.29
C PRO A 17 -10.93 -19.30 21.16
N PHE A 18 -10.26 -20.46 21.02
CA PHE A 18 -8.82 -20.52 20.75
C PHE A 18 -8.50 -20.09 19.31
N LEU A 19 -9.37 -20.42 18.35
CA LEU A 19 -9.22 -20.01 16.94
C LEU A 19 -9.46 -18.51 16.74
N CYS A 20 -10.38 -17.90 17.50
CA CYS A 20 -10.69 -16.48 17.39
C CYS A 20 -9.55 -15.55 17.87
N ASN A 21 -8.67 -16.02 18.74
CA ASN A 21 -7.51 -15.25 19.22
C ASN A 21 -6.29 -15.31 18.27
N ALA A 22 -6.35 -16.10 17.19
CA ALA A 22 -5.24 -16.23 16.24
C ALA A 22 -5.17 -15.06 15.25
N PHE A 23 -6.25 -14.29 15.08
CA PHE A 23 -6.30 -13.17 14.15
C PHE A 23 -6.10 -11.86 14.89
N SER A 24 -4.86 -11.37 14.94
CA SER A 24 -4.54 -10.01 15.39
C SER A 24 -4.47 -9.08 14.18
N PRO A 25 -5.36 -8.07 14.04
CA PRO A 25 -5.27 -7.09 12.96
C PRO A 25 -3.96 -6.29 12.99
N GLU A 26 -3.38 -6.11 14.19
CA GLU A 26 -2.14 -5.35 14.40
C GLU A 26 -0.88 -6.16 14.08
N SER A 27 -0.99 -7.49 14.05
CA SER A 27 0.12 -8.41 13.76
C SER A 27 -0.39 -9.60 12.94
N PRO A 28 -0.79 -9.38 11.67
CA PRO A 28 -1.28 -10.47 10.84
C PRO A 28 -0.13 -11.45 10.60
N THR A 29 -0.27 -12.66 11.11
CA THR A 29 0.66 -13.74 10.79
C THR A 29 0.40 -14.22 9.37
N ASP A 30 1.44 -14.23 8.53
CA ASP A 30 1.46 -14.91 7.22
C ASP A 30 0.68 -14.23 6.08
N ARG A 31 0.50 -12.89 6.11
CA ARG A 31 -0.02 -12.15 4.95
C ARG A 31 1.09 -11.87 3.94
N ARG A 32 0.97 -12.45 2.74
CA ARG A 32 1.92 -12.27 1.65
C ARG A 32 1.53 -11.08 0.79
N VAL A 33 2.48 -10.19 0.53
CA VAL A 33 2.26 -8.95 -0.20
C VAL A 33 3.20 -8.91 -1.39
N LEU A 34 2.64 -8.77 -2.58
CA LEU A 34 3.43 -8.49 -3.79
C LEU A 34 3.63 -6.98 -3.92
N VAL A 35 4.88 -6.56 -4.05
CA VAL A 35 5.26 -5.16 -4.31
C VAL A 35 5.85 -5.07 -5.71
N LEU A 36 5.15 -4.39 -6.60
CA LEU A 36 5.62 -4.08 -7.95
C LEU A 36 6.31 -2.71 -7.94
N LEU A 37 7.50 -2.67 -8.50
CA LEU A 37 8.36 -1.49 -8.56
C LEU A 37 8.71 -1.15 -10.02
N ASP A 38 8.85 0.14 -10.32
CA ASP A 38 9.49 0.58 -11.57
C ASP A 38 11.00 0.30 -11.53
N ASP A 39 11.65 0.62 -10.42
CA ASP A 39 13.08 0.39 -10.18
C ASP A 39 13.29 -0.13 -8.75
N PHE A 40 14.25 -1.06 -8.59
CA PHE A 40 14.71 -1.49 -7.28
C PHE A 40 15.31 -0.35 -6.44
N ALA A 41 15.71 0.78 -7.03
CA ALA A 41 16.06 1.98 -6.29
C ALA A 41 14.95 2.43 -5.32
N ILE A 42 13.68 2.25 -5.69
CA ILE A 42 12.49 2.60 -4.88
C ILE A 42 12.47 1.80 -3.58
N LYS A 43 12.91 0.55 -3.61
CA LYS A 43 13.03 -0.31 -2.41
C LYS A 43 13.97 0.30 -1.36
N SER A 44 15.05 0.95 -1.82
CA SER A 44 16.02 1.60 -0.94
C SER A 44 15.48 2.92 -0.40
N SER A 45 14.93 3.78 -1.27
CA SER A 45 14.41 5.09 -0.89
C SER A 45 13.20 5.01 0.05
N HIS A 46 12.34 3.99 -0.11
CA HIS A 46 11.15 3.77 0.72
C HIS A 46 11.37 2.70 1.81
N SER A 47 12.63 2.46 2.20
CA SER A 47 12.99 1.42 3.17
C SER A 47 12.30 1.59 4.52
N LEU A 48 12.04 2.84 4.98
CA LEU A 48 11.29 3.10 6.21
C LEU A 48 9.87 2.51 6.16
N TYR A 49 9.17 2.72 5.04
CA TYR A 49 7.82 2.19 4.83
C TYR A 49 7.84 0.65 4.80
N PHE A 50 8.70 0.06 3.98
CA PHE A 50 8.78 -1.40 3.86
C PHE A 50 9.25 -2.09 5.14
N ASN A 51 10.18 -1.49 5.89
CA ASN A 51 10.60 -2.02 7.19
C ASN A 51 9.47 -1.94 8.22
N ALA A 52 8.65 -0.88 8.19
CA ALA A 52 7.48 -0.77 9.05
C ALA A 52 6.39 -1.80 8.71
N LEU A 53 6.26 -2.23 7.46
CA LEU A 53 5.39 -3.35 7.09
C LEU A 53 5.97 -4.69 7.57
N LYS A 54 7.25 -4.94 7.32
CA LYS A 54 7.92 -6.17 7.78
C LYS A 54 7.90 -6.32 9.29
N SER A 55 8.11 -5.24 10.04
CA SER A 55 8.07 -5.27 11.52
C SER A 55 6.68 -5.60 12.08
N ARG A 56 5.62 -5.37 11.30
CA ARG A 56 4.24 -5.78 11.62
C ARG A 56 3.91 -7.22 11.24
N GLY A 57 4.81 -7.92 10.54
CA GLY A 57 4.65 -9.33 10.18
C GLY A 57 4.23 -9.62 8.74
N PHE A 58 4.17 -8.61 7.86
CA PHE A 58 3.89 -8.82 6.44
C PHE A 58 5.11 -9.40 5.70
N ASP A 59 4.87 -10.42 4.86
CA ASP A 59 5.90 -10.99 3.98
C ASP A 59 5.89 -10.26 2.63
N LEU A 60 6.91 -9.44 2.37
CA LEU A 60 7.00 -8.59 1.19
C LEU A 60 7.86 -9.25 0.10
N GLU A 61 7.25 -9.60 -1.03
CA GLU A 61 7.94 -10.03 -2.24
C GLU A 61 8.06 -8.85 -3.22
N PHE A 62 9.30 -8.49 -3.58
CA PHE A 62 9.58 -7.37 -4.48
C PHE A 62 9.86 -7.86 -5.89
N LYS A 63 9.15 -7.34 -6.89
CA LYS A 63 9.40 -7.61 -8.31
C LYS A 63 9.36 -6.32 -9.11
N LEU A 64 10.02 -6.35 -10.27
CA LEU A 64 9.82 -5.30 -11.27
C LEU A 64 8.48 -5.51 -11.94
N ALA A 65 7.83 -4.40 -12.30
CA ALA A 65 6.50 -4.42 -12.90
C ALA A 65 6.51 -5.09 -14.30
N ASP A 66 7.66 -5.16 -14.98
CA ASP A 66 7.86 -5.74 -16.31
C ASP A 66 8.31 -7.22 -16.30
N ASP A 67 8.56 -7.82 -15.13
CA ASP A 67 9.09 -9.18 -15.05
C ASP A 67 8.08 -10.21 -15.61
N PRO A 68 8.44 -11.00 -16.66
CA PRO A 68 7.54 -11.95 -17.28
C PRO A 68 7.09 -13.10 -16.36
N LYS A 69 7.72 -13.27 -15.19
CA LYS A 69 7.40 -14.35 -14.23
C LYS A 69 6.34 -13.95 -13.20
N ILE A 70 5.90 -12.69 -13.20
CA ILE A 70 4.88 -12.23 -12.25
C ILE A 70 3.51 -12.84 -12.57
N ALA A 71 2.79 -13.23 -11.52
CA ALA A 71 1.44 -13.75 -11.59
C ALA A 71 0.77 -13.56 -10.24
N LEU A 72 -0.47 -13.05 -10.23
CA LEU A 72 -1.28 -12.95 -9.00
C LEU A 72 -1.94 -14.28 -8.65
N GLN A 73 -2.26 -15.09 -9.65
CA GLN A 73 -3.03 -16.32 -9.50
C GLN A 73 -2.33 -17.48 -10.22
N ARG A 74 -2.35 -18.67 -9.62
CA ARG A 74 -1.96 -19.93 -10.28
C ARG A 74 -2.96 -21.02 -9.94
N TYR A 75 -3.39 -21.77 -10.96
CA TYR A 75 -4.35 -22.87 -10.81
C TYR A 75 -5.65 -22.45 -10.09
N GLY A 76 -6.12 -21.23 -10.33
CA GLY A 76 -7.33 -20.70 -9.70
C GLY A 76 -7.16 -20.19 -8.26
N GLN A 77 -5.94 -20.22 -7.70
CA GLN A 77 -5.66 -19.72 -6.35
C GLN A 77 -4.75 -18.50 -6.38
N TYR A 78 -5.06 -17.50 -5.56
CA TYR A 78 -4.23 -16.31 -5.41
C TYR A 78 -2.97 -16.61 -4.59
N LEU A 79 -1.85 -16.06 -5.05
CA LEU A 79 -0.54 -16.25 -4.43
C LEU A 79 -0.24 -15.20 -3.36
N TYR A 80 -0.98 -14.10 -3.32
CA TYR A 80 -0.76 -12.99 -2.41
C TYR A 80 -2.09 -12.52 -1.83
N ASP A 81 -2.04 -11.90 -0.65
CA ASP A 81 -3.19 -11.35 0.05
C ASP A 81 -3.37 -9.86 -0.19
N ALA A 82 -2.30 -9.19 -0.63
CA ALA A 82 -2.29 -7.77 -0.98
C ALA A 82 -1.32 -7.48 -2.13
N LEU A 83 -1.60 -6.42 -2.87
CA LEU A 83 -0.80 -5.90 -3.98
C LEU A 83 -0.48 -4.43 -3.74
N ILE A 84 0.81 -4.07 -3.86
CA ILE A 84 1.28 -2.69 -3.80
C ILE A 84 1.91 -2.33 -5.14
N LEU A 85 1.36 -1.30 -5.79
CA LEU A 85 1.85 -0.76 -7.06
C LEU A 85 2.63 0.53 -6.79
N PHE A 86 3.96 0.41 -6.69
CA PHE A 86 4.90 1.53 -6.66
C PHE A 86 5.64 1.61 -8.00
N CYS A 87 4.84 1.58 -9.07
CA CYS A 87 5.27 1.61 -10.45
C CYS A 87 4.40 2.59 -11.25
N PRO A 88 4.43 3.90 -10.92
CA PRO A 88 3.57 4.90 -11.57
C PRO A 88 3.75 4.94 -13.09
N SER A 89 4.98 4.75 -13.59
CA SER A 89 5.31 4.93 -15.01
C SER A 89 5.15 3.69 -15.88
N VAL A 90 4.65 2.57 -15.32
CA VAL A 90 4.60 1.30 -16.05
C VAL A 90 3.56 1.33 -17.18
N GLU A 91 4.00 1.13 -18.42
CA GLU A 91 3.08 1.05 -19.57
C GLU A 91 2.42 -0.33 -19.72
N ARG A 92 3.08 -1.37 -19.20
CA ARG A 92 2.60 -2.76 -19.30
C ARG A 92 3.13 -3.61 -18.16
N PHE A 93 2.24 -4.35 -17.52
CA PHE A 93 2.63 -5.38 -16.57
C PHE A 93 3.23 -6.62 -17.27
N GLY A 94 4.23 -7.21 -16.62
CA GLY A 94 4.81 -8.48 -17.01
C GLY A 94 3.86 -9.68 -16.78
N GLY A 95 4.22 -10.81 -17.38
CA GLY A 95 3.60 -12.09 -17.12
C GLY A 95 2.12 -12.14 -17.48
N SER A 96 1.29 -12.54 -16.52
CA SER A 96 -0.16 -12.69 -16.70
C SER A 96 -0.98 -11.65 -15.92
N ILE A 97 -0.36 -10.53 -15.55
CA ILE A 97 -1.04 -9.44 -14.84
C ILE A 97 -1.55 -8.45 -15.89
N ASP A 98 -2.83 -8.10 -15.80
CA ASP A 98 -3.48 -7.03 -16.54
C ASP A 98 -4.46 -6.30 -15.61
N VAL A 99 -5.08 -5.21 -16.09
CA VAL A 99 -6.04 -4.42 -15.31
C VAL A 99 -7.18 -5.31 -14.81
N ALA A 100 -7.74 -6.14 -15.69
CA ALA A 100 -8.82 -7.06 -15.34
C ALA A 100 -8.41 -8.04 -14.22
N ALA A 101 -7.20 -8.59 -14.23
CA ALA A 101 -6.71 -9.47 -13.17
C ALA A 101 -6.56 -8.73 -11.84
N ILE A 102 -6.15 -7.45 -11.86
CA ILE A 102 -6.06 -6.61 -10.66
C ILE A 102 -7.45 -6.30 -10.11
N VAL A 103 -8.42 -5.93 -10.96
CA VAL A 103 -9.80 -5.68 -10.54
C VAL A 103 -10.42 -6.95 -9.94
N ASN A 104 -10.27 -8.11 -10.61
CA ASN A 104 -10.73 -9.39 -10.08
C ASN A 104 -10.05 -9.78 -8.74
N PHE A 105 -8.79 -9.39 -8.55
CA PHE A 105 -8.07 -9.58 -7.29
C PHE A 105 -8.72 -8.77 -6.16
N VAL A 106 -9.07 -7.51 -6.42
CA VAL A 106 -9.79 -6.65 -5.46
C VAL A 106 -11.20 -7.19 -5.19
N ASP A 107 -11.94 -7.57 -6.23
CA ASP A 107 -13.30 -8.13 -6.11
C ASP A 107 -13.33 -9.43 -5.30
N SER A 108 -12.21 -10.17 -5.28
CA SER A 108 -12.05 -11.38 -4.48
C SER A 108 -11.75 -11.10 -3.01
N GLY A 109 -11.69 -9.83 -2.60
CA GLY A 109 -11.48 -9.38 -1.22
C GLY A 109 -10.03 -9.17 -0.83
N HIS A 110 -9.12 -9.01 -1.80
CA HIS A 110 -7.71 -8.71 -1.53
C HIS A 110 -7.42 -7.21 -1.53
N ASP A 111 -6.37 -6.80 -0.81
CA ASP A 111 -6.05 -5.39 -0.63
C ASP A 111 -5.18 -4.86 -1.79
N LEU A 112 -5.51 -3.67 -2.29
CA LEU A 112 -4.75 -2.96 -3.32
C LEU A 112 -4.31 -1.59 -2.80
N ILE A 113 -3.00 -1.30 -2.92
CA ILE A 113 -2.44 0.03 -2.69
C ILE A 113 -1.78 0.48 -4.00
N VAL A 114 -2.18 1.64 -4.50
CA VAL A 114 -1.61 2.24 -5.70
C VAL A 114 -0.98 3.58 -5.32
N ALA A 115 0.27 3.78 -5.70
CA ALA A 115 0.93 5.08 -5.64
C ALA A 115 1.16 5.60 -7.06
N ALA A 116 0.76 6.83 -7.29
CA ALA A 116 0.88 7.53 -8.56
C ALA A 116 1.58 8.87 -8.34
N ASP A 117 2.31 9.34 -9.34
CA ASP A 117 2.89 10.69 -9.40
C ASP A 117 2.58 11.33 -10.77
N VAL A 118 3.22 12.45 -11.10
CA VAL A 118 3.04 13.16 -12.38
C VAL A 118 3.33 12.29 -13.62
N ASN A 119 4.05 11.18 -13.45
CA ASN A 119 4.38 10.21 -14.50
C ASN A 119 3.42 9.02 -14.52
N ALA A 120 2.26 9.11 -13.87
CA ALA A 120 1.25 8.05 -13.88
C ALA A 120 0.89 7.67 -15.32
N SER A 121 1.12 6.42 -15.70
CA SER A 121 0.78 5.90 -17.01
C SER A 121 -0.74 5.72 -17.16
N ASP A 122 -1.21 5.63 -18.40
CA ASP A 122 -2.61 5.30 -18.69
C ASP A 122 -3.06 4.00 -18.02
N LEU A 123 -2.16 3.03 -17.85
CA LEU A 123 -2.44 1.77 -17.18
C LEU A 123 -2.75 1.95 -15.69
N ILE A 124 -1.98 2.78 -14.98
CA ILE A 124 -2.23 3.07 -13.56
C ILE A 124 -3.51 3.90 -13.39
N ARG A 125 -3.75 4.82 -14.32
CA ARG A 125 -4.98 5.65 -14.35
C ARG A 125 -6.21 4.76 -14.58
N GLU A 126 -6.14 3.82 -15.50
CA GLU A 126 -7.21 2.84 -15.78
C GLU A 126 -7.53 1.98 -14.55
N VAL A 127 -6.51 1.46 -13.84
CA VAL A 127 -6.71 0.74 -12.57
C VAL A 127 -7.44 1.61 -11.54
N GLY A 128 -7.11 2.90 -11.47
CA GLY A 128 -7.80 3.88 -10.62
C GLY A 128 -9.27 4.03 -10.98
N THR A 129 -9.56 4.26 -12.26
CA THR A 129 -10.92 4.48 -12.77
C THR A 129 -11.80 3.25 -12.57
N GLU A 130 -11.27 2.03 -12.74
CA GLU A 130 -11.99 0.79 -12.44
C GLU A 130 -12.33 0.65 -10.93
N CYS A 131 -11.53 1.29 -10.06
CA CYS A 131 -11.82 1.40 -8.62
C CYS A 131 -12.69 2.63 -8.27
N GLY A 132 -13.13 3.41 -9.26
CA GLY A 132 -13.95 4.61 -9.08
C GLY A 132 -13.18 5.88 -8.71
N VAL A 133 -11.87 5.93 -8.95
CA VAL A 133 -11.01 7.10 -8.71
C VAL A 133 -10.40 7.56 -10.03
N ASP A 134 -10.74 8.78 -10.45
CA ASP A 134 -10.20 9.35 -11.69
C ASP A 134 -8.97 10.21 -11.42
N PHE A 135 -7.86 9.86 -12.07
CA PHE A 135 -6.65 10.67 -12.13
C PHE A 135 -6.71 11.64 -13.31
N ASP A 136 -6.07 12.80 -13.18
CA ASP A 136 -5.95 13.75 -14.27
C ASP A 136 -5.28 13.10 -15.50
N GLU A 137 -5.69 13.51 -16.70
CA GLU A 137 -5.15 13.01 -17.97
C GLU A 137 -3.96 13.80 -18.47
N ASP A 138 -3.82 15.04 -18.01
CA ASP A 138 -2.72 15.90 -18.41
C ASP A 138 -1.44 15.46 -17.68
N PRO A 139 -0.38 15.02 -18.39
CA PRO A 139 0.90 14.65 -17.77
C PRO A 139 1.60 15.84 -17.10
N SER A 140 1.13 17.06 -17.34
CA SER A 140 1.60 18.27 -16.65
C SER A 140 0.72 18.70 -15.47
N ALA A 141 -0.38 17.96 -15.19
CA ALA A 141 -1.23 18.24 -14.05
C ALA A 141 -0.47 18.01 -12.74
N MET A 142 -0.51 19.03 -11.88
CA MET A 142 0.07 19.00 -10.54
C MET A 142 -0.91 19.63 -9.56
N VAL A 143 -0.91 19.14 -8.33
CA VAL A 143 -1.64 19.77 -7.23
C VAL A 143 -0.83 20.98 -6.74
N ILE A 144 -1.42 22.16 -6.81
CA ILE A 144 -0.77 23.43 -6.46
C ILE A 144 -1.59 24.14 -5.38
N ASP A 145 -0.96 24.51 -4.27
CA ASP A 145 -1.56 25.33 -3.21
C ASP A 145 -0.68 26.55 -2.91
N HIS A 146 -1.23 27.75 -3.04
CA HIS A 146 -0.51 29.00 -2.78
C HIS A 146 -0.54 29.43 -1.30
N ILE A 147 -1.29 28.74 -0.45
CA ILE A 147 -1.52 29.12 0.95
C ILE A 147 -0.96 28.05 1.90
N GLY A 148 -1.26 26.77 1.64
CA GLY A 148 -0.86 25.63 2.46
C GLY A 148 0.38 24.87 1.96
N TYR A 149 1.33 25.52 1.26
CA TYR A 149 2.54 24.84 0.80
C TYR A 149 3.65 24.82 1.86
N ALA A 150 4.47 23.78 1.84
CA ALA A 150 5.67 23.72 2.66
C ALA A 150 6.80 24.52 2.01
N VAL A 151 7.34 25.49 2.75
CA VAL A 151 8.53 26.24 2.34
C VAL A 151 9.77 25.34 2.49
N SER A 152 10.04 24.51 1.50
CA SER A 152 11.37 23.92 1.31
C SER A 152 12.23 24.92 0.51
N GLY A 153 13.57 24.85 0.62
CA GLY A 153 14.50 25.86 0.09
C GLY A 153 14.50 26.09 -1.43
N THR A 154 13.53 25.54 -2.16
CA THR A 154 13.27 25.78 -3.59
C THR A 154 12.03 26.67 -3.71
N GLU A 155 12.27 27.98 -3.69
CA GLU A 155 11.25 29.01 -3.92
C GLU A 155 10.78 28.93 -5.38
N GLY A 156 9.49 28.66 -5.64
CA GLY A 156 8.95 28.76 -7.00
C GLY A 156 7.65 28.02 -7.30
N ASP A 157 7.51 26.75 -6.88
CA ASP A 157 6.56 25.87 -7.58
C ASP A 157 5.29 25.51 -6.80
N HIS A 158 5.19 25.80 -5.49
CA HIS A 158 3.96 25.59 -4.68
C HIS A 158 3.32 24.17 -4.80
N THR A 159 4.11 23.16 -5.15
CA THR A 159 3.67 21.77 -5.40
C THR A 159 3.84 20.86 -4.19
N LEU A 160 4.67 21.24 -3.22
CA LEU A 160 4.80 20.52 -1.96
C LEU A 160 3.74 21.02 -0.97
N ILE A 161 2.67 20.25 -0.84
CA ILE A 161 1.49 20.65 -0.04
C ILE A 161 1.62 20.15 1.40
N ALA A 162 1.38 21.04 2.36
CA ALA A 162 1.23 20.71 3.76
C ALA A 162 -0.26 20.77 4.13
N SER A 163 -0.87 19.61 4.43
CA SER A 163 -2.28 19.52 4.80
C SER A 163 -2.45 19.00 6.23
N ASP A 164 -3.43 19.55 6.95
CA ASP A 164 -3.87 19.10 8.27
C ASP A 164 -5.36 18.70 8.32
N ASP A 165 -6.09 18.84 7.21
CA ASP A 165 -7.51 18.50 7.10
C ASP A 165 -7.70 17.01 6.76
N PHE A 166 -7.47 16.17 7.76
CA PHE A 166 -7.64 14.72 7.64
C PHE A 166 -9.07 14.27 7.99
N ILE A 167 -9.50 13.16 7.40
CA ILE A 167 -10.76 12.51 7.77
C ILE A 167 -10.77 12.16 9.27
N LYS A 168 -11.82 12.55 9.99
CA LYS A 168 -11.93 12.32 11.44
C LYS A 168 -12.35 10.87 11.72
N SER A 169 -11.40 9.93 11.60
CA SER A 169 -11.61 8.50 11.84
C SER A 169 -10.41 7.86 12.52
N ASP A 170 -10.59 7.47 13.79
CA ASP A 170 -9.58 6.77 14.59
C ASP A 170 -9.27 5.37 14.02
N VAL A 171 -10.19 4.77 13.26
CA VAL A 171 -10.00 3.46 12.64
C VAL A 171 -9.01 3.53 11.47
N ILE A 172 -9.00 4.65 10.73
CA ILE A 172 -8.15 4.83 9.54
C ILE A 172 -6.81 5.46 9.91
N LEU A 173 -6.83 6.52 10.73
CA LEU A 173 -5.63 7.30 11.07
C LEU A 173 -4.98 6.86 12.39
N GLY A 174 -5.67 6.04 13.18
CA GLY A 174 -5.30 5.75 14.56
C GLY A 174 -5.69 6.88 15.52
N GLY A 175 -5.69 6.59 16.82
CA GLY A 175 -5.98 7.59 17.85
C GLY A 175 -4.85 8.59 18.12
N LYS A 176 -3.71 8.46 17.44
CA LYS A 176 -2.57 9.38 17.57
C LYS A 176 -2.63 10.42 16.46
N ARG A 177 -2.62 11.70 16.83
CA ARG A 177 -2.52 12.79 15.86
C ARG A 177 -1.23 12.61 15.04
N ILE A 178 -1.35 12.76 13.72
CA ILE A 178 -0.19 12.75 12.82
C ILE A 178 0.65 13.98 13.17
N GLU A 179 1.82 13.75 13.74
CA GLU A 179 2.80 14.78 14.09
C GLU A 179 3.92 14.74 13.05
N VAL A 180 4.32 15.91 12.54
CA VAL A 180 5.44 16.02 11.60
C VAL A 180 6.73 15.64 12.34
N SER A 181 7.41 14.59 11.89
CA SER A 181 8.70 14.20 12.45
C SER A 181 9.78 15.21 12.06
N ILE A 182 10.19 16.05 13.01
CA ILE A 182 11.22 17.10 12.87
C ILE A 182 12.61 16.61 12.42
N ASN A 183 12.87 15.30 12.41
CA ASN A 183 14.18 14.73 12.07
C ASN A 183 14.50 14.72 10.56
N VAL A 184 13.52 14.94 9.67
CA VAL A 184 13.80 15.12 8.23
C VAL A 184 14.37 16.52 7.95
N SER A 185 14.11 17.49 8.83
CA SER A 185 14.63 18.86 8.70
C SER A 185 16.12 18.97 9.05
N GLN A 186 16.71 18.06 9.82
CA GLN A 186 18.12 18.20 10.24
C GLN A 186 19.13 17.99 9.12
N HIS A 187 18.76 17.41 7.98
CA HIS A 187 19.63 17.36 6.81
C HIS A 187 19.58 18.64 5.95
N CYS A 188 18.58 19.49 6.12
CA CYS A 188 18.47 20.77 5.41
C CYS A 188 19.09 21.96 6.16
N TYR A 189 19.51 21.79 7.42
CA TYR A 189 20.12 22.85 8.24
C TYR A 189 21.60 22.63 8.55
N SER A 190 22.37 22.04 7.63
CA SER A 190 23.81 21.84 7.81
C SER A 190 24.62 22.44 6.66
N TYR A 191 24.58 23.77 6.53
CA TYR A 191 25.70 24.54 6.02
C TYR A 191 25.93 25.75 6.92
N PRO A 192 27.08 25.86 7.62
CA PRO A 192 27.43 27.06 8.35
C PRO A 192 27.80 28.17 7.36
N LEU A 193 27.21 29.34 7.59
CA LEU A 193 27.68 30.60 7.01
C LEU A 193 29.14 30.83 7.45
N ILE A 194 30.06 30.83 6.49
CA ILE A 194 31.31 31.61 6.53
C ILE A 194 31.35 32.42 5.25
#